data_AF-A0A914CS22-F1
#
_entry.id   AF-A0A914CS22-F1
#
_cell.length_a   1.000
_cell.length_b   1.000
_cell.length_c   1.000
_cell.angle_alpha   90.00
_cell.angle_beta   90.00
_cell.angle_gamma   90.00
#
_symmetry.space_group_name_H-M   'P 1'
#
loop_
_entity.id
_entity.type
_entity.pdbx_description
1 polymer ?
#
loop_
_entity_poly.entity_id
_entity_poly.type
_entity_poly.pdbx_seq_one_letter_code
_entity_poly.pdbx_strand_id
1 'polypeptide(L)'
;MSIDNPYYSCFACILLWLSLVESIRQVYLPGDIVLGGLFPIHEGGRNASQCGKIKANQGVQRMVAMLYALDEINQNPEVLPGIQLGAQILDT
;
A
#
# COMPACT_ATOMS: atom_id res chain seq x y z
N MET A 1 26.92 38.18 9.25
CA MET A 1 26.34 37.25 10.22
C MET A 1 25.87 36.05 9.45
N SER A 2 26.65 34.97 9.47
CA SER A 2 26.58 33.83 8.55
C SER A 2 25.28 33.04 8.69
N ILE A 3 24.67 32.69 7.56
CA ILE A 3 23.45 31.88 7.46
C ILE A 3 23.87 30.41 7.34
N ASP A 4 24.38 29.83 8.42
CA ASP A 4 24.63 28.39 8.55
C ASP A 4 24.01 27.90 9.86
N ASN A 5 22.68 28.06 9.98
CA ASN A 5 21.96 27.58 11.15
C ASN A 5 21.23 26.26 10.81
N PRO A 6 21.75 25.10 11.24
CA PRO A 6 21.30 23.77 10.81
C PRO A 6 19.86 23.43 11.22
N TYR A 7 19.28 24.19 12.16
CA TYR A 7 17.90 23.99 12.62
C TYR A 7 16.86 24.41 11.57
N TYR A 8 17.11 25.47 10.79
CA TYR A 8 16.15 25.94 9.77
C TYR A 8 16.09 25.02 8.54
N SER A 9 17.22 24.41 8.18
CA SER A 9 17.28 23.41 7.09
C SER A 9 16.47 22.16 7.43
N CYS A 10 16.46 21.73 8.69
CA CYS A 10 15.77 20.52 9.12
C CYS A 10 14.25 20.75 9.29
N PHE A 11 13.83 21.91 9.80
CA PHE A 11 12.41 22.27 9.89
C PHE A 11 11.74 22.35 8.51
N ALA A 12 12.43 22.92 7.51
CA ALA A 12 11.95 22.92 6.13
C ALA A 12 11.82 21.49 5.58
N CYS A 13 12.80 20.62 5.84
CA CYS A 13 12.73 19.20 5.47
C CYS A 13 11.55 18.46 6.13
N ILE A 14 11.26 18.73 7.41
CA ILE A 14 10.14 18.11 8.14
C ILE A 14 8.79 18.56 7.55
N LEU A 15 8.63 19.85 7.26
CA LEU A 15 7.42 20.36 6.62
C LEU A 15 7.25 19.83 5.19
N LEU A 16 8.35 19.69 4.46
CA LEU A 16 8.37 19.04 3.14
C LEU A 16 8.02 17.55 3.23
N TRP A 17 8.52 16.83 4.23
CA TRP A 17 8.17 15.42 4.51
C TRP A 17 6.69 15.23 4.86
N LEU A 18 6.14 16.11 5.71
CA LEU A 18 4.70 16.14 6.04
C LEU A 18 3.82 16.40 4.82
N SER A 19 4.30 17.24 3.89
CA SER A 19 3.59 17.56 2.64
C SER A 19 3.70 16.45 1.58
N LEU A 20 4.69 15.56 1.69
CA LEU A 20 4.97 14.45 0.77
C LEU A 20 4.47 13.09 1.26
N VAL A 21 3.69 13.04 2.36
CA VAL A 21 2.88 11.87 2.67
C VAL A 21 1.78 11.78 1.61
N GLU A 22 2.11 11.19 0.47
CA GLU A 22 1.11 10.72 -0.46
C GLU A 22 0.32 9.62 0.23
N SER A 23 -1.01 9.74 0.18
CA SER A 23 -1.90 8.65 0.57
C SER A 23 -1.59 7.45 -0.33
N ILE A 24 -1.03 6.39 0.25
CA ILE A 24 -0.84 5.11 -0.45
C ILE A 24 -2.23 4.57 -0.76
N ARG A 25 -2.64 4.66 -2.03
CA ARG A 25 -3.95 4.20 -2.51
C ARG A 25 -3.94 2.81 -3.14
N GLN A 26 -2.76 2.22 -3.30
CA GLN A 26 -2.59 0.92 -3.92
C GLN A 26 -1.41 0.16 -3.34
N VAL A 27 -1.49 -1.18 -3.40
CA VAL A 27 -0.34 -2.08 -3.23
C VAL A 27 0.01 -2.63 -4.61
N TYR A 28 1.27 -2.52 -5.00
CA TYR A 28 1.76 -3.07 -6.26
C TYR A 28 2.96 -3.97 -6.01
N LEU A 29 2.83 -5.23 -6.42
CA LEU A 29 3.88 -6.24 -6.42
C LEU A 29 4.11 -6.68 -7.87
N PRO A 30 5.32 -6.51 -8.42
CA PRO A 30 5.62 -6.96 -9.76
C PRO A 30 5.64 -8.50 -9.83
N GLY A 31 5.37 -9.02 -11.03
CA GLY A 31 5.46 -10.44 -11.37
C GLY A 31 5.23 -10.64 -12.86
N ASP A 32 5.47 -11.83 -13.36
CA ASP A 32 5.20 -12.20 -14.77
C ASP A 32 3.72 -12.10 -15.08
N ILE A 33 2.88 -12.46 -14.10
CA ILE A 33 1.42 -12.28 -14.13
C ILE A 33 1.03 -11.46 -12.91
N VAL A 34 0.36 -10.33 -13.12
CA VAL A 34 -0.10 -9.45 -12.04
C VAL A 34 -1.60 -9.64 -11.82
N LEU A 35 -1.99 -10.08 -10.63
CA LEU A 35 -3.39 -10.27 -10.27
C LEU A 35 -3.99 -9.01 -9.64
N GLY A 36 -5.12 -8.54 -10.18
CA GLY A 36 -5.89 -7.46 -9.59
C GLY A 36 -6.62 -7.90 -8.32
N GLY A 37 -6.61 -7.07 -7.28
CA GLY A 37 -7.33 -7.29 -6.02
C GLY A 37 -8.12 -6.07 -5.59
N LEU A 38 -9.40 -6.25 -5.25
CA LEU A 38 -10.25 -5.20 -4.69
C LEU A 38 -10.69 -5.61 -3.29
N PHE A 39 -10.34 -4.80 -2.29
CA PHE A 39 -10.70 -5.07 -0.90
C PHE A 39 -11.31 -3.83 -0.25
N PRO A 40 -12.39 -3.98 0.54
CA PRO A 40 -12.98 -2.87 1.27
C PRO A 40 -12.14 -2.58 2.53
N ILE A 41 -10.97 -1.98 2.34
CA ILE A 41 -10.04 -1.62 3.41
C ILE A 41 -10.63 -0.50 4.23
N HIS A 42 -11.31 0.46 3.61
CA HIS A 42 -12.04 1.51 4.30
C HIS A 42 -13.57 1.30 4.26
N GLU A 43 -14.27 1.95 5.19
CA GLU A 43 -15.70 2.21 5.09
C GLU A 43 -15.98 3.21 3.97
N GLY A 44 -17.18 3.16 3.40
CA GLY A 44 -17.65 4.23 2.50
C GLY A 44 -17.66 5.57 3.23
N GLY A 45 -17.13 6.61 2.58
CA GLY A 45 -17.07 7.95 3.15
C GLY A 45 -18.44 8.53 3.51
N ARG A 46 -18.44 9.49 4.43
CA ARG A 46 -19.62 10.27 4.84
C ARG A 46 -19.29 11.76 4.72
N ASN A 47 -20.25 12.58 4.31
CA ASN A 47 -20.11 14.05 4.25
C ASN A 47 -18.89 14.51 3.42
N ALA A 48 -18.85 14.14 2.14
CA ALA A 48 -17.81 14.51 1.16
C ALA A 48 -16.40 13.93 1.37
N SER A 49 -16.16 13.09 2.39
CA SER A 49 -14.96 12.26 2.44
C SER A 49 -15.04 11.11 1.42
N GLN A 50 -13.90 10.77 0.80
CA GLN A 50 -13.82 9.64 -0.14
C GLN A 50 -13.84 8.29 0.61
N CYS A 51 -13.18 8.21 1.77
CA CYS A 51 -13.03 6.99 2.56
C CYS A 51 -13.33 7.26 4.05
N GLY A 52 -13.85 6.24 4.74
CA GLY A 52 -14.14 6.23 6.17
C GLY A 52 -13.08 5.49 7.00
N LYS A 53 -13.49 4.85 8.10
CA LYS A 53 -12.58 4.11 9.00
C LYS A 53 -12.04 2.84 8.34
N ILE A 54 -10.88 2.38 8.80
CA ILE A 54 -10.29 1.11 8.34
C ILE A 54 -11.05 -0.09 8.91
N LYS A 55 -11.38 -1.04 8.05
CA LYS A 55 -11.95 -2.35 8.36
C LYS A 55 -10.86 -3.40 8.48
N ALA A 56 -10.21 -3.48 9.64
CA ALA A 56 -9.08 -4.37 9.88
C ALA A 56 -9.36 -5.85 9.52
N ASN A 57 -10.48 -6.41 9.97
CA ASN A 57 -10.78 -7.84 9.77
C ASN A 57 -11.43 -8.17 8.42
N GLN A 58 -12.13 -7.21 7.80
CA GLN A 58 -12.88 -7.48 6.56
C GLN A 58 -12.14 -7.02 5.31
N GLY A 59 -11.33 -5.97 5.42
CA GLY A 59 -10.53 -5.44 4.32
C GLY A 59 -9.08 -5.88 4.45
N VAL A 60 -8.39 -5.39 5.49
CA VAL A 60 -6.94 -5.59 5.65
C VAL A 60 -6.59 -7.07 5.76
N GLN A 61 -7.29 -7.84 6.60
CA GLN A 61 -7.00 -9.27 6.76
C GLN A 61 -7.17 -10.05 5.45
N ARG A 62 -8.15 -9.68 4.60
CA ARG A 62 -8.38 -10.35 3.31
C ARG A 62 -7.31 -9.98 2.29
N MET A 63 -6.92 -8.71 2.25
CA MET A 63 -5.78 -8.26 1.44
C MET A 63 -4.52 -9.03 1.83
N VAL A 64 -4.22 -9.11 3.14
CA VAL A 64 -3.05 -9.84 3.64
C VAL A 64 -3.15 -11.34 3.32
N ALA A 65 -4.35 -11.93 3.38
CA ALA A 65 -4.54 -13.33 3.01
C ALA A 65 -4.27 -13.59 1.51
N MET A 66 -4.62 -12.67 0.62
CA MET A 66 -4.25 -12.76 -0.80
C MET A 66 -2.73 -12.71 -0.97
N LEU A 67 -2.06 -11.75 -0.31
CA LEU A 67 -0.59 -11.63 -0.37
C LEU A 67 0.10 -12.90 0.14
N TYR A 68 -0.38 -13.43 1.26
CA TYR A 68 0.11 -14.70 1.80
C TYR A 68 -0.08 -15.87 0.81
N ALA A 69 -1.24 -15.97 0.17
CA ALA A 69 -1.49 -17.02 -0.82
C ALA A 69 -0.58 -16.90 -2.05
N LEU A 70 -0.25 -15.68 -2.49
CA LEU A 70 0.71 -15.47 -3.57
C LEU A 70 2.11 -15.94 -3.16
N ASP A 71 2.55 -15.62 -1.94
CA ASP A 71 3.83 -16.08 -1.43
C ASP A 71 3.92 -17.61 -1.38
N GLU A 72 2.87 -18.29 -0.89
CA GLU A 72 2.80 -19.75 -0.85
C GLU A 72 2.85 -20.37 -2.27
N ILE A 73 2.15 -19.78 -3.24
CA ILE A 73 2.18 -20.27 -4.63
C ILE A 73 3.59 -20.08 -5.22
N ASN A 74 4.18 -18.89 -5.06
CA ASN A 74 5.48 -18.57 -5.63
C ASN A 74 6.63 -19.38 -5.02
N GLN A 75 6.48 -19.86 -3.78
CA GLN A 75 7.43 -20.75 -3.12
C GLN A 75 7.20 -22.23 -3.43
N ASN A 76 6.06 -22.59 -4.02
CA ASN A 76 5.70 -23.98 -4.31
C ASN A 76 6.19 -24.39 -5.72
N PRO A 77 7.19 -25.28 -5.85
CA PRO A 77 7.70 -25.70 -7.14
C PRO A 77 6.72 -26.53 -7.98
N GLU A 78 5.63 -27.02 -7.39
CA GLU A 78 4.60 -27.81 -8.08
C GLU A 78 3.51 -26.93 -8.72
N VAL A 79 3.39 -25.66 -8.30
CA VAL A 79 2.34 -24.75 -8.75
C VAL A 79 2.96 -23.61 -9.54
N LEU A 80 2.63 -23.51 -10.83
CA LEU A 80 3.14 -22.49 -11.76
C LEU A 80 4.69 -22.38 -11.78
N PRO A 81 5.41 -23.49 -12.02
CA PRO A 81 6.86 -23.49 -11.99
C PRO A 81 7.46 -22.49 -13.00
N GLY A 82 8.36 -21.64 -12.51
CA GLY A 82 9.05 -20.64 -13.34
C GLY A 82 8.22 -19.41 -13.68
N ILE A 83 7.06 -19.22 -13.05
CA ILE A 83 6.21 -18.02 -13.20
C ILE A 83 6.06 -17.38 -11.83
N GLN A 84 6.44 -16.11 -11.70
CA GLN A 84 6.23 -15.32 -10.50
C GLN A 84 4.89 -14.58 -10.58
N LEU A 85 3.99 -14.84 -9.65
CA LEU A 85 2.77 -14.07 -9.48
C LEU A 85 3.04 -12.77 -8.70
N GLY A 86 2.56 -11.66 -9.26
CA GLY A 86 2.48 -10.35 -8.62
C GLY A 86 1.04 -9.95 -8.30
N ALA A 87 0.85 -8.73 -7.80
CA ALA A 87 -0.46 -8.20 -7.44
C ALA A 87 -0.57 -6.70 -7.68
N GLN A 88 -1.77 -6.25 -8.05
CA GLN A 88 -2.17 -4.85 -7.97
C GLN A 88 -3.46 -4.76 -7.15
N ILE A 89 -3.35 -4.21 -5.94
CA ILE A 89 -4.46 -4.17 -4.99
C ILE A 89 -4.92 -2.74 -4.77
N LEU A 90 -6.23 -2.53 -4.84
CA LEU A 90 -6.89 -1.24 -4.64
C LEU A 90 -7.97 -1.36 -3.56
N ASP A 91 -8.22 -0.23 -2.89
CA ASP A 91 -9.30 -0.07 -1.93
C ASP A 91 -10.61 0.35 -2.63
N THR A 92 -11.76 -0.10 -2.09
CA THR A 92 -13.12 0.14 -2.64
C THR A 92 -14.09 0.67 -1.61
#